data_AF-A0AAV4JUG4-F1
#
_entry.id   AF-A0AAV4JUG4-F1
#
_cell.length_a   1.000
_cell.length_b   1.000
_cell.length_c   1.000
_cell.angle_alpha   90.00
_cell.angle_beta   90.00
_cell.angle_gamma   90.00
#
_symmetry.space_group_name_H-M   'P 1'
#
loop_
_entity.id
_entity.type
_entity.pdbx_description
1 polymer ?
#
loop_
_entity_poly.entity_id
_entity_poly.type
_entity_poly.pdbx_seq_one_letter_code
_entity_poly.pdbx_strand_id
1 'polypeptide(L)'
;MPTEYRGCKDRGYELIKSADWPLCLLVVWQIRRTYADAKRYCESREGALVEIMGKSFQKSIQDSVHHKDVFWIGFRYSLKTGEFRLTSWRRDS
;
A
#
# COMPACT_ATOMS: atom_id res chain seq x y z
N MET A 1 18.97 16.98 -7.56
CA MET A 1 18.96 16.07 -8.73
C MET A 1 17.84 15.07 -8.52
N PRO A 2 16.88 14.86 -9.44
CA PRO A 2 15.82 13.90 -9.19
C PRO A 2 16.44 12.50 -9.23
N THR A 3 16.29 11.79 -8.12
CA THR A 3 16.77 10.44 -7.90
C THR A 3 16.27 9.49 -8.98
N GLU A 4 17.21 8.79 -9.59
CA GLU A 4 17.04 7.74 -10.59
C GLU A 4 15.88 6.80 -10.20
N TYR A 5 14.86 6.70 -11.05
CA TYR A 5 13.71 5.83 -10.85
C TYR A 5 14.18 4.36 -10.87
N ARG A 6 14.33 3.75 -9.68
CA ARG A 6 14.82 2.37 -9.55
C ARG A 6 13.84 1.30 -10.07
N GLY A 7 12.64 1.69 -10.51
CA GLY A 7 11.60 0.77 -10.95
C GLY A 7 11.13 -0.18 -9.86
N CYS A 8 10.13 -1.02 -10.15
CA CYS A 8 9.67 -2.08 -9.24
C CYS A 8 10.62 -3.29 -9.29
N LYS A 9 11.92 -3.08 -9.03
CA LYS A 9 13.00 -4.06 -9.30
C LYS A 9 13.02 -5.29 -8.38
N ASP A 10 12.16 -5.37 -7.38
CA ASP A 10 12.08 -6.52 -6.48
C ASP A 10 11.12 -7.61 -7.00
N ARG A 11 11.56 -8.88 -6.93
CA ARG A 11 10.81 -10.06 -7.43
C ARG A 11 9.41 -10.11 -6.79
N GLY A 12 8.39 -9.75 -7.56
CA GLY A 12 6.97 -9.84 -7.18
C GLY A 12 6.22 -8.50 -7.10
N TYR A 13 6.89 -7.36 -7.27
CA TYR A 13 6.20 -6.07 -7.37
C TYR A 13 5.74 -5.80 -8.80
N GLU A 14 4.48 -5.40 -8.94
CA GLU A 14 3.88 -4.99 -10.21
C GLU A 14 3.75 -3.47 -10.27
N LEU A 15 4.05 -2.90 -11.44
CA LEU A 15 3.87 -1.48 -11.69
C LEU A 15 2.41 -1.19 -12.02
N ILE A 16 1.71 -0.54 -11.12
CA ILE A 16 0.34 -0.08 -11.30
C ILE A 16 0.36 1.35 -11.82
N LYS A 17 -0.12 1.53 -13.04
CA LYS A 17 -0.30 2.86 -13.66
C LYS A 17 -1.67 3.39 -13.28
N SER A 18 -1.72 4.34 -12.36
CA SER A 18 -2.93 5.13 -12.10
C SER A 18 -2.84 6.47 -12.85
N ALA A 19 -3.96 7.20 -12.91
CA ALA A 19 -3.97 8.54 -13.50
C ALA A 19 -3.21 9.57 -12.65
N ASP A 20 -3.11 9.37 -11.32
CA ASP A 20 -2.53 10.37 -10.42
C ASP A 20 -1.03 10.11 -10.16
N TRP A 21 -0.60 8.86 -9.93
CA TRP A 21 0.81 8.49 -9.76
C TRP A 21 1.09 6.99 -9.97
N PRO A 22 2.23 6.58 -10.56
CA PRO A 22 2.59 5.16 -10.65
C PRO A 22 2.99 4.58 -9.28
N LEU A 23 2.54 3.36 -8.97
CA LEU A 23 2.84 2.66 -7.72
C LEU A 23 3.44 1.28 -8.00
N CYS A 24 4.42 0.86 -7.20
CA CYS A 24 4.85 -0.54 -7.14
C CYS A 24 4.02 -1.29 -6.09
N LEU A 25 3.21 -2.24 -6.52
CA LEU A 25 2.31 -3.01 -5.65
C LEU A 25 2.79 -4.46 -5.54
N LEU A 26 2.87 -4.98 -4.32
CA LEU A 26 3.08 -6.40 -4.03
C LEU A 26 1.82 -6.93 -3.34
N VAL A 27 1.16 -7.90 -3.98
CA VAL A 27 -0.01 -8.59 -3.40
C VAL A 27 0.47 -9.86 -2.69
N VAL A 28 0.18 -9.97 -1.40
CA VAL A 28 0.64 -11.09 -0.56
C VAL A 28 -0.54 -11.93 -0.09
N TRP A 29 -0.58 -13.18 -0.52
CA TRP A 29 -1.62 -14.13 -0.20
C TRP A 29 -1.33 -14.90 1.09
N GLN A 30 -1.92 -14.49 2.21
CA GLN A 30 -1.76 -15.14 3.52
C GLN A 30 -3.06 -15.08 4.35
N ILE A 31 -3.76 -16.21 4.49
CA ILE A 31 -5.12 -16.31 5.07
C ILE A 31 -5.18 -15.98 6.59
N ARG A 32 -4.04 -15.84 7.29
CA ARG A 32 -4.01 -15.74 8.77
C ARG A 32 -3.12 -14.62 9.33
N ARG A 33 -2.92 -13.53 8.60
CA ARG A 33 -2.10 -12.39 9.07
C ARG A 33 -2.98 -11.31 9.67
N THR A 34 -2.62 -10.85 10.86
CA THR A 34 -3.24 -9.65 11.44
C THR A 34 -2.84 -8.42 10.64
N TYR A 35 -3.59 -7.32 10.80
CA TYR A 35 -3.19 -6.02 10.24
C TYR A 35 -1.75 -5.63 10.64
N ALA A 36 -1.37 -5.89 11.91
CA ALA A 36 -0.04 -5.57 12.40
C ALA A 36 1.05 -6.40 11.70
N ASP A 37 0.78 -7.67 11.40
CA ASP A 37 1.72 -8.53 10.67
C ASP A 37 1.86 -8.07 9.21
N ALA A 38 0.75 -7.72 8.56
CA ALA A 38 0.76 -7.21 7.19
C ALA A 38 1.54 -5.89 7.09
N LYS A 39 1.33 -4.98 8.05
CA LYS A 39 2.09 -3.73 8.15
C LYS A 39 3.59 -3.98 8.32
N ARG A 40 3.97 -4.80 9.29
CA ARG A 40 5.39 -5.15 9.54
C ARG A 40 6.05 -5.79 8.33
N TYR A 41 5.31 -6.64 7.61
CA TYR A 41 5.82 -7.28 6.39
C TYR A 41 6.16 -6.23 5.31
N CYS A 42 5.27 -5.30 5.03
CA CYS A 42 5.53 -4.22 4.06
C CYS A 42 6.69 -3.32 4.51
N GLU A 43 6.75 -2.95 5.79
CA GLU A 43 7.83 -2.12 6.35
C GLU A 43 9.19 -2.82 6.31
N SER A 44 9.25 -4.14 6.50
CA SER A 44 10.50 -4.92 6.39
C SER A 44 11.09 -4.95 4.98
N ARG A 45 10.32 -4.50 3.98
CA ARG A 45 10.70 -4.41 2.56
C ARG A 45 10.85 -2.96 2.10
N GLU A 46 11.10 -2.04 3.03
CA GLU A 46 11.21 -0.60 2.76
C GLU A 46 9.96 0.01 2.10
N GLY A 47 8.81 -0.68 2.23
CA GLY A 47 7.51 -0.25 1.70
C GLY A 47 6.51 0.05 2.81
N ALA A 48 5.24 0.20 2.42
CA ALA A 48 4.11 0.41 3.31
C ALA A 48 2.89 -0.37 2.81
N LEU A 49 1.87 -0.52 3.66
CA LEU A 49 0.56 -0.97 3.19
C LEU A 49 0.01 0.04 2.19
N VAL A 50 -0.67 -0.47 1.14
CA VAL A 50 -1.18 0.37 0.06
C VAL A 50 -2.20 1.38 0.55
N GLU A 51 -2.13 2.60 0.03
CA GLU A 51 -3.03 3.69 0.36
C GLU A 51 -3.85 4.07 -0.86
N ILE A 52 -5.18 4.08 -0.69
CA ILE A 52 -6.10 4.32 -1.80
C ILE A 52 -6.39 5.82 -1.87
N MET A 53 -5.69 6.50 -2.77
CA MET A 53 -5.79 7.95 -2.97
C MET A 53 -6.78 8.30 -4.08
N GLY A 54 -8.05 7.96 -3.87
CA GLY A 54 -9.14 8.28 -4.80
C GLY A 54 -9.56 7.14 -5.73
N LYS A 55 -10.52 7.45 -6.60
CA LYS A 55 -11.25 6.44 -7.40
C LYS A 55 -10.38 5.77 -8.47
N SER A 56 -9.47 6.52 -9.11
CA SER A 56 -8.57 5.97 -10.13
C SER A 56 -7.64 4.93 -9.50
N PHE A 57 -6.99 5.28 -8.39
CA PHE A 57 -6.18 4.36 -7.59
C PHE A 57 -6.95 3.13 -7.14
N GLN A 58 -8.16 3.32 -6.61
CA GLN A 58 -9.00 2.20 -6.17
C GLN A 58 -9.26 1.24 -7.33
N LYS A 59 -9.64 1.76 -8.49
CA LYS A 59 -9.91 0.94 -9.68
C LYS A 59 -8.66 0.18 -10.12
N SER A 60 -7.51 0.86 -10.23
CA SER A 60 -6.27 0.21 -10.66
C SER A 60 -5.84 -0.90 -9.69
N ILE A 61 -6.00 -0.71 -8.38
CA ILE A 61 -5.71 -1.76 -7.39
C ILE A 61 -6.71 -2.92 -7.51
N GLN A 62 -8.01 -2.62 -7.66
CA GLN A 62 -9.06 -3.63 -7.84
C GLN A 62 -8.90 -4.48 -9.10
N ASP A 63 -8.40 -3.87 -10.18
CA ASP A 63 -8.12 -4.58 -11.43
C ASP A 63 -6.87 -5.47 -11.31
N SER A 64 -5.95 -5.15 -10.40
CA SER A 64 -4.72 -5.93 -10.15
C SER A 64 -4.88 -7.04 -9.11
N VAL A 65 -5.84 -6.92 -8.18
CA VAL A 65 -6.14 -7.97 -7.22
C VAL A 65 -7.26 -8.89 -7.75
N HIS A 66 -7.15 -10.19 -7.54
CA HIS A 66 -8.24 -11.10 -7.91
C HIS A 66 -9.53 -10.74 -7.15
N HIS A 67 -10.66 -10.70 -7.88
CA HIS A 67 -11.92 -10.07 -7.45
C HIS A 67 -12.62 -10.68 -6.20
N LYS A 68 -12.05 -11.69 -5.54
CA LYS A 68 -12.72 -12.43 -4.46
C LYS A 68 -12.09 -12.25 -3.09
N ASP A 69 -11.12 -11.36 -2.97
CA ASP A 69 -10.21 -11.39 -1.84
C ASP A 69 -10.20 -10.11 -1.01
N VAL A 70 -10.04 -10.29 0.31
CA VAL A 70 -9.98 -9.20 1.31
C VAL A 70 -8.53 -8.95 1.68
N PHE A 71 -8.09 -7.70 1.55
CA PHE A 71 -6.71 -7.31 1.82
C PHE A 71 -6.63 -6.21 2.87
N TRP A 72 -5.53 -6.21 3.61
CA TRP A 72 -5.17 -5.09 4.47
C TRP A 72 -4.64 -3.92 3.64
N ILE A 73 -5.14 -2.72 3.92
CA ILE A 73 -4.67 -1.46 3.34
C ILE A 73 -4.15 -0.53 4.43
N GLY A 74 -3.40 0.50 4.05
CA GLY A 74 -2.75 1.46 4.92
C GLY A 74 -3.70 2.47 5.56
N PHE A 75 -4.82 2.04 6.13
CA PHE A 75 -5.82 2.92 6.74
C PHE A 75 -6.20 2.43 8.14
N ARG A 76 -6.12 3.30 9.15
CA ARG A 76 -6.41 2.95 10.55
C ARG A 76 -7.08 4.07 11.31
N TYR A 77 -7.90 3.71 12.29
CA TYR A 77 -8.41 4.66 13.28
C TYR A 77 -7.44 4.77 14.46
N SER A 78 -7.20 5.99 14.93
CA SER A 78 -6.39 6.29 16.11
C SER A 78 -7.29 6.69 17.26
N LEU A 79 -7.45 5.81 18.25
CA LEU A 79 -8.21 6.11 19.48
C LEU A 79 -7.61 7.28 20.27
N LYS A 80 -6.30 7.51 20.15
CA LYS A 80 -5.61 8.61 20.85
C LYS A 80 -5.96 9.99 20.28
N THR A 81 -6.12 10.07 18.97
CA THR A 81 -6.35 11.35 18.27
C THR A 81 -7.80 11.50 17.81
N GLY A 82 -8.60 10.44 17.85
CA GLY A 82 -9.98 10.43 17.40
C GLY A 82 -10.15 10.47 15.88
N GLU A 83 -9.11 10.13 15.12
CA GLU A 83 -9.04 10.37 13.66
C GLU A 83 -8.65 9.12 12.88
N PHE A 84 -9.13 9.06 11.63
CA PHE A 84 -8.59 8.13 10.63
C PHE A 84 -7.27 8.64 10.05
N ARG A 85 -6.32 7.73 9.87
CA ARG A 85 -4.99 8.06 9.37
C ARG A 85 -4.49 7.02 8.38
N LEU A 86 -3.79 7.53 7.38
CA LEU A 86 -2.97 6.75 6.48
C LEU A 86 -1.67 6.32 7.19
N THR A 87 -1.18 5.12 6.90
CA THR A 87 -0.01 4.54 7.58
C THR A 87 1.32 5.16 7.19
N SER A 88 1.42 5.69 5.97
CA SER A 88 2.60 6.29 5.38
C SER A 88 2.73 7.78 5.72
N TRP A 89 1.69 8.39 6.30
CA TRP A 89 1.65 9.81 6.62
C TRP A 89 2.65 10.15 7.73
N ARG A 90 3.90 10.42 7.35
CA ARG A 90 4.86 11.13 8.19
C ARG A 90 4.59 12.64 8.06
N ARG A 91 4.08 13.24 9.13
CA ARG A 91 4.49 14.59 9.49
C ARG A 91 5.72 14.38 10.35
N ASP A 92 6.90 14.54 9.77
CA ASP A 92 8.12 14.68 10.56
C ASP A 92 7.87 15.84 11.55
N SER A 93 8.02 15.52 12.83
CA SER A 93 8.05 16.48 13.95
C SER A 93 9.43 17.14 14.03
#